data_AF-A0A2M7FD84-F1
#
_entry.id   AF-A0A2M7FD84-F1
#
_cell.length_a   1.000
_cell.length_b   1.000
_cell.length_c   1.000
_cell.angle_alpha   90.00
_cell.angle_beta   90.00
_cell.angle_gamma   90.00
#
_symmetry.space_group_name_H-M   'P 1'
#
loop_
_entity.id
_entity.type
_entity.pdbx_description
1 polymer ?
#
loop_
_entity_poly.entity_id
_entity_poly.type
_entity_poly.pdbx_seq_one_letter_code
_entity_poly.pdbx_strand_id
1 'polypeptide(L)'
;MNSRELMIAAMRREPTERIPTMPQICHDLPVRIYAGEFPTGGRDWLDGLQRCIEDPAVIYDLVIRLVQQVGCDGLRLFIKPEPMRIVRNGDELIVLDRETG
;
A
#
# COMPACT_ATOMS: atom_id res chain seq x y z
N MET A 1 -15.45 12.81 17.41
CA MET A 1 -14.48 13.65 16.67
C MET A 1 -14.16 12.93 15.36
N ASN A 2 -13.99 13.60 14.21
CA ASN A 2 -13.60 12.87 12.98
C ASN A 2 -12.10 12.49 13.03
N SER A 3 -11.64 11.56 12.19
CA SER A 3 -10.25 11.07 12.23
C SER A 3 -9.21 12.18 12.08
N ARG A 4 -9.49 13.22 11.29
CA ARG A 4 -8.61 14.38 11.12
C ARG A 4 -8.48 15.16 12.42
N GLU A 5 -9.61 15.51 13.03
CA GLU A 5 -9.66 16.21 14.32
C GLU A 5 -8.97 15.40 15.43
N LEU A 6 -9.22 14.09 15.48
CA LEU A 6 -8.62 13.18 16.45
C LEU A 6 -7.09 13.11 16.33
N MET A 7 -6.57 12.97 15.11
CA MET A 7 -5.14 12.96 14.83
C MET A 7 -4.48 14.30 15.21
N ILE A 8 -5.12 15.44 14.90
CA ILE A 8 -4.59 16.77 15.26
C ILE A 8 -4.50 16.94 16.77
N ALA A 9 -5.57 16.60 17.51
CA ALA A 9 -5.59 16.69 18.97
C ALA A 9 -4.51 15.81 19.60
N ALA A 10 -4.36 14.56 19.15
CA ALA A 10 -3.33 13.65 19.63
C ALA A 10 -1.91 14.18 19.38
N MET A 11 -1.62 14.73 18.19
CA MET A 11 -0.31 15.31 17.88
C MET A 11 0.01 16.55 18.72
N ARG A 12 -1.02 17.27 19.17
CA ARG A 12 -0.90 18.42 20.10
C ARG A 12 -0.87 18.03 21.57
N ARG A 13 -0.95 16.73 21.88
CA ARG A 13 -1.06 16.19 23.26
C ARG A 13 -2.33 16.68 23.98
N GLU A 14 -3.38 16.97 23.24
CA GLU A 14 -4.70 17.29 23.78
C GLU A 14 -5.45 16.00 24.16
N PRO A 15 -6.41 16.05 25.10
CA PRO A 15 -7.26 14.89 25.41
C PRO A 15 -8.02 14.40 24.17
N THR A 16 -8.08 13.09 23.99
CA THR A 16 -8.78 12.42 22.88
C THR A 16 -9.74 11.36 23.41
N GLU A 17 -10.83 11.11 22.66
CA GLU A 17 -11.84 10.10 23.04
C GLU A 17 -11.31 8.65 22.95
N ARG A 18 -10.26 8.45 22.15
CA ARG A 18 -9.49 7.21 22.02
C ARG A 18 -8.11 7.50 21.43
N ILE A 19 -7.22 6.54 21.52
CA ILE A 19 -5.91 6.60 20.85
C ILE A 19 -6.14 6.49 19.33
N PRO A 20 -5.68 7.46 18.51
CA PRO A 20 -5.78 7.32 17.05
C PRO A 20 -4.78 6.30 16.51
N THR A 21 -5.10 5.73 15.36
CA THR A 21 -4.30 4.67 14.72
C THR A 21 -3.82 5.08 13.33
N MET A 22 -2.52 4.90 13.10
CA MET A 22 -1.87 5.12 11.80
C MET A 22 -0.76 4.07 11.63
N PRO A 23 -1.09 2.83 11.23
CA PRO A 23 -0.09 1.79 11.05
C PRO A 23 0.84 2.14 9.88
N GLN A 24 2.10 1.72 10.00
CA GLN A 24 3.00 1.66 8.86
C GLN A 24 2.63 0.43 8.03
N ILE A 25 1.86 0.63 6.96
CA ILE A 25 1.44 -0.44 6.07
C ILE A 25 2.55 -0.69 5.07
N CYS A 26 3.21 -1.84 5.18
CA CYS A 26 4.11 -2.33 4.14
C CYS A 26 3.31 -2.72 2.90
N HIS A 27 3.87 -2.49 1.70
CA HIS A 27 3.16 -2.67 0.43
C HIS A 27 2.75 -4.13 0.15
N ASP A 28 3.42 -5.11 0.76
CA ASP A 28 3.16 -6.53 0.56
C ASP A 28 1.82 -7.00 1.15
N LEU A 29 1.45 -6.51 2.34
CA LEU A 29 0.21 -6.89 3.01
C LEU A 29 -1.05 -6.61 2.17
N PRO A 30 -1.31 -5.37 1.69
CA PRO A 30 -2.50 -5.09 0.90
C PRO A 30 -2.47 -5.85 -0.44
N VAL A 31 -1.30 -6.01 -1.08
CA VAL A 31 -1.17 -6.81 -2.30
C VAL A 31 -1.59 -8.26 -2.06
N ARG A 32 -1.16 -8.88 -0.95
CA ARG A 32 -1.54 -10.24 -0.59
C ARG A 32 -3.03 -10.38 -0.29
N ILE A 33 -3.62 -9.43 0.44
CA ILE A 33 -5.05 -9.43 0.79
C ILE A 33 -5.91 -9.36 -0.49
N TYR A 34 -5.54 -8.51 -1.44
CA TYR A 34 -6.31 -8.28 -2.66
C TYR A 34 -5.80 -9.09 -3.87
N ALA A 35 -4.84 -10.01 -3.69
CA ALA A 35 -4.21 -10.79 -4.77
C ALA A 35 -5.24 -11.56 -5.61
N GLY A 36 -6.34 -12.02 -4.99
CA GLY A 36 -7.41 -12.75 -5.67
C GLY A 36 -8.27 -11.90 -6.61
N GLU A 37 -8.15 -10.57 -6.57
CA GLU A 37 -8.93 -9.65 -7.39
C GLU A 37 -8.23 -9.28 -8.71
N PHE A 38 -6.96 -9.68 -8.89
CA PHE A 38 -6.22 -9.38 -10.11
C PHE A 38 -6.67 -10.26 -11.30
N PRO A 39 -6.76 -9.70 -12.52
CA PRO A 39 -7.27 -10.41 -13.70
C PRO A 39 -6.44 -11.63 -14.15
N THR A 40 -5.20 -11.81 -13.67
CA THR A 40 -4.24 -12.80 -14.19
C THR A 40 -4.47 -14.24 -13.72
N GLY A 41 -5.71 -14.63 -13.36
CA GLY A 41 -6.00 -16.00 -12.94
C GLY A 41 -5.91 -16.25 -11.43
N GLY A 42 -5.87 -15.17 -10.65
CA GLY A 42 -6.40 -15.08 -9.30
C GLY A 42 -5.84 -16.08 -8.28
N ARG A 43 -4.70 -15.73 -7.68
CA ARG A 43 -4.25 -16.08 -6.30
C ARG A 43 -2.78 -15.77 -6.04
N ASP A 44 -1.98 -15.54 -7.08
CA ASP A 44 -0.56 -15.28 -6.90
C ASP A 44 -0.31 -13.81 -6.58
N TRP A 45 0.14 -13.55 -5.35
CA TRP A 45 0.49 -12.21 -4.89
C TRP A 45 1.69 -11.63 -5.66
N LEU A 46 2.50 -12.45 -6.33
CA LEU A 46 3.60 -11.98 -7.19
C LEU A 46 3.07 -11.25 -8.42
N ASP A 47 1.96 -11.69 -9.01
CA ASP A 47 1.35 -10.96 -10.14
C ASP A 47 0.82 -9.59 -9.68
N GLY A 48 0.23 -9.56 -8.48
CA GLY A 48 -0.22 -8.31 -7.87
C GLY A 48 0.95 -7.36 -7.58
N LEU A 49 2.08 -7.90 -7.12
CA LEU A 49 3.30 -7.13 -6.87
C LEU A 49 3.91 -6.62 -8.18
N GLN A 50 3.99 -7.47 -9.21
CA GLN A 50 4.42 -7.07 -10.55
C GLN A 50 3.56 -5.91 -11.06
N ARG A 51 2.23 -6.03 -10.96
CA ARG A 51 1.31 -4.97 -11.37
C ARG A 51 1.54 -3.66 -10.60
N CYS A 52 1.82 -3.74 -9.30
CA CYS A 52 2.14 -2.56 -8.50
C CYS A 52 3.46 -1.89 -8.87
N ILE A 53 4.42 -2.62 -9.45
CA ILE A 53 5.70 -2.06 -9.87
C ILE A 53 5.61 -1.49 -11.30
N GLU A 54 4.87 -2.16 -12.18
CA GLU A 54 4.56 -1.67 -13.53
C GLU A 54 3.62 -0.45 -13.51
N ASP A 55 2.69 -0.42 -12.54
CA ASP A 55 1.79 0.70 -12.31
C ASP A 55 1.75 1.04 -10.81
N PRO A 56 2.64 1.93 -10.35
CA PRO A 56 2.71 2.29 -8.94
C PRO A 56 1.48 3.03 -8.42
N ALA A 57 0.47 3.36 -9.23
CA ALA A 57 -0.80 3.84 -8.67
C ALA A 57 -1.54 2.73 -7.91
N VAL A 58 -1.44 1.49 -8.40
CA VAL A 58 -2.19 0.35 -7.88
C VAL A 58 -1.93 0.15 -6.39
N ILE A 59 -0.68 0.22 -5.94
CA ILE A 59 -0.37 0.02 -4.52
C ILE A 59 -1.02 1.09 -3.62
N TYR A 60 -1.18 2.32 -4.10
CA TYR A 60 -1.82 3.39 -3.34
C TYR A 60 -3.30 3.08 -3.16
N ASP A 61 -3.97 2.66 -4.23
CA ASP A 61 -5.39 2.29 -4.18
C ASP A 61 -5.63 1.14 -3.20
N LEU A 62 -4.77 0.11 -3.22
CA LEU A 62 -4.88 -1.02 -2.30
C LEU A 62 -4.65 -0.61 -0.83
N VAL A 63 -3.63 0.22 -0.57
CA VAL A 63 -3.32 0.72 0.77
C VAL A 63 -4.46 1.61 1.30
N ILE A 64 -4.95 2.55 0.48
CA ILE A 64 -6.06 3.45 0.84
C ILE A 64 -7.31 2.62 1.15
N ARG A 65 -7.63 1.63 0.30
CA ARG A 65 -8.75 0.73 0.53
C ARG A 65 -8.61 -0.02 1.86
N LEU A 66 -7.43 -0.57 2.16
CA LEU A 66 -7.20 -1.28 3.42
C LEU A 66 -7.37 -0.36 4.64
N VAL A 67 -6.80 0.85 4.61
CA VAL A 67 -6.95 1.85 5.68
C VAL A 67 -8.42 2.19 5.93
N GLN A 68 -9.18 2.40 4.85
CA GLN A 68 -10.61 2.70 4.94
C GLN A 68 -11.41 1.51 5.51
N GLN A 69 -11.13 0.29 5.07
CA GLN A 69 -11.81 -0.91 5.55
C GLN A 69 -11.54 -1.20 7.03
N VAL A 70 -10.31 -0.99 7.49
CA VAL A 70 -9.92 -1.21 8.89
C VAL A 70 -10.34 -0.04 9.79
N GLY A 71 -10.64 1.14 9.22
CA GLY A 71 -11.03 2.33 9.97
C GLY A 71 -9.85 3.02 10.66
N CYS A 72 -8.67 3.02 10.01
CA CYS A 72 -7.51 3.75 10.50
C CYS A 72 -7.75 5.27 10.42
N ASP A 73 -7.13 6.02 11.33
CA ASP A 73 -7.30 7.48 11.44
C ASP A 73 -6.33 8.28 10.58
N GLY A 74 -5.23 7.64 10.19
CA GLY A 74 -4.22 8.22 9.36
C GLY A 74 -3.60 7.19 8.42
N LEU A 75 -2.96 7.70 7.38
CA LEU A 75 -2.19 6.94 6.42
C LEU A 75 -0.94 7.72 6.07
N ARG A 76 0.22 7.05 6.15
CA ARG A 76 1.49 7.56 5.64
C ARG A 76 1.74 6.98 4.27
N LEU A 77 1.84 7.84 3.25
CA LEU A 77 2.22 7.47 1.90
C LEU A 77 3.64 7.96 1.61
N PHE A 78 4.40 7.16 0.88
CA PHE A 78 5.68 7.57 0.31
C PHE A 78 5.47 8.19 -1.07
N ILE A 79 6.52 8.80 -1.64
CA ILE A 79 6.47 9.34 -3.00
C ILE A 79 6.34 8.16 -3.97
N LYS A 80 5.49 8.33 -4.99
CA LYS A 80 5.23 7.33 -6.02
C LYS A 80 6.53 7.14 -6.82
N PRO A 81 7.11 5.92 -6.87
CA PRO A 81 8.26 5.67 -7.72
C PRO A 81 7.82 5.71 -9.20
N GLU A 82 8.78 5.90 -10.09
CA GLU A 82 8.56 5.71 -11.53
C GLU A 82 8.20 4.25 -11.81
N PRO A 83 7.35 3.97 -12.82
CA PRO A 83 7.14 2.61 -13.33
C PRO A 83 8.46 1.94 -13.70
N MET A 84 8.67 0.72 -13.22
CA MET A 84 9.88 -0.07 -13.52
C MET A 84 9.54 -1.28 -14.37
N ARG A 85 10.52 -1.72 -15.16
CA ARG A 85 10.39 -2.96 -15.94
C ARG A 85 10.68 -4.15 -15.03
N ILE A 86 9.87 -5.19 -15.17
CA ILE A 86 10.04 -6.45 -14.44
C ILE A 86 10.24 -7.62 -15.39
N VAL A 87 11.02 -8.59 -14.94
CA VAL A 87 11.06 -9.94 -15.48
C VAL A 87 10.72 -10.92 -14.36
N ARG A 88 9.74 -11.80 -14.61
CA ARG A 88 9.42 -12.90 -13.71
C ARG A 88 10.34 -14.10 -14.02
N ASN A 89 10.97 -14.65 -12.99
CA ASN A 89 11.83 -15.83 -13.07
C ASN A 89 11.38 -16.86 -12.02
N GLY A 90 10.43 -17.72 -12.39
CA GLY A 90 9.78 -18.64 -11.45
C GLY A 90 9.03 -17.90 -10.34
N ASP A 91 9.50 -18.07 -9.10
CA ASP A 91 8.96 -17.45 -7.89
C ASP A 91 9.66 -16.12 -7.52
N GLU A 92 10.50 -15.61 -8.42
CA GLU A 92 11.22 -14.35 -8.24
C GLU A 92 10.71 -13.28 -9.21
N LEU A 93 10.70 -12.04 -8.75
CA LEU A 93 10.54 -10.85 -9.59
C LEU A 93 11.86 -10.09 -9.61
N ILE A 94 12.42 -9.94 -10.81
CA ILE A 94 13.63 -9.16 -11.05
C ILE A 94 13.19 -7.80 -11.56
N VAL A 95 13.43 -6.77 -10.76
CA VAL A 95 13.19 -5.37 -11.13
C VAL A 95 14.44 -4.84 -11.81
N LEU A 96 14.29 -4.34 -13.03
CA LEU A 96 15.38 -3.77 -13.80
C LEU A 96 15.39 -2.26 -13.61
N ASP A 97 16.52 -1.75 -13.15
CA ASP A 97 16.74 -0.32 -13.06
C ASP A 97 16.82 0.27 -14.47
N ARG A 98 16.17 1.41 -14.68
CA ARG A 98 16.05 2.00 -16.02
C ARG A 98 17.37 2.56 -16.55
N GLU A 99 18.28 2.96 -15.66
CA GLU A 99 19.55 3.59 -16.02
C GLU A 99 20.67 2.57 -16.18
N THR A 100 20.66 1.52 -15.36
CA THR A 100 21.78 0.58 -15.21
C THR A 100 21.50 -0.84 -15.68
N GLY A 101 20.23 -1.22 -15.87
CA GLY A 101 19.83 -2.54 -16.36
C GLY A 101 20.14 -3.66 -15.39
#